data_AF-A0A934AJ48-F1
#
_entry.id   AF-A0A934AJ48-F1
#
_cell.length_a   1.000
_cell.length_b   1.000
_cell.length_c   1.000
_cell.angle_alpha   90.00
_cell.angle_beta   90.00
_cell.angle_gamma   90.00
#
_symmetry.space_group_name_H-M   'P 1'
#
loop_
_entity.id
_entity.type
_entity.pdbx_description
1 polymer ?
#
loop_
_entity_poly.entity_id
_entity_poly.type
_entity_poly.pdbx_seq_one_letter_code
_entity_poly.pdbx_strand_id
1 'polypeptide(L)'
;MIPPSLRWRRLGLVVGAAVAAGFLLTRGPVMDILAAVAGGFMERRSQKVSLSALIEEANGLGLDYAAIRREPARCIGKPVVWCVDHPSWGTAYLAGKPSEPLILENESAFPLNSAVAGGRCRTVVATVAEVRPEAVVLRFVGLP
;
A
#
# COMPACT_ATOMS: atom_id res chain seq x y z
N MET A 1 -31.63 -48.82 -56.11
CA MET A 1 -30.25 -49.32 -56.33
C MET A 1 -29.35 -48.12 -56.60
N ILE A 2 -28.29 -47.99 -55.78
CA ILE A 2 -27.16 -47.04 -55.77
C ILE A 2 -27.44 -45.58 -56.19
N PRO A 3 -27.41 -44.61 -55.26
CA PRO A 3 -27.51 -43.19 -55.58
C PRO A 3 -26.12 -42.58 -55.77
N PRO A 4 -25.91 -41.77 -56.83
CA PRO A 4 -24.78 -40.87 -56.91
C PRO A 4 -25.22 -39.46 -56.51
N SER A 5 -24.43 -38.86 -55.62
CA SER A 5 -24.03 -37.45 -55.66
C SER A 5 -25.12 -36.38 -55.79
N LEU A 6 -25.23 -35.49 -54.80
CA LEU A 6 -24.98 -34.05 -54.96
C LEU A 6 -25.50 -33.29 -53.73
N ARG A 7 -24.57 -32.53 -53.12
CA ARG A 7 -24.81 -31.21 -52.51
C ARG A 7 -25.71 -31.24 -51.26
N TRP A 8 -25.42 -30.58 -50.15
CA TRP A 8 -25.05 -29.18 -50.06
C TRP A 8 -24.28 -28.98 -48.76
N ARG A 9 -23.03 -28.55 -48.92
CA ARG A 9 -22.24 -27.83 -47.95
C ARG A 9 -23.09 -26.75 -47.27
N ARG A 10 -23.23 -26.81 -45.95
CA ARG A 10 -23.21 -25.69 -44.99
C ARG A 10 -23.72 -26.20 -43.64
N LEU A 11 -23.18 -25.63 -42.56
CA LEU A 11 -23.39 -25.98 -41.15
C LEU A 11 -22.54 -27.16 -40.64
N GLY A 12 -21.22 -26.95 -40.63
CA GLY A 12 -20.29 -27.63 -39.73
C GLY A 12 -19.51 -26.57 -38.95
N LEU A 13 -20.03 -26.20 -37.77
CA LEU A 13 -19.47 -25.33 -36.71
C LEU A 13 -20.71 -25.02 -35.85
N VAL A 14 -20.91 -25.49 -34.64
CA VAL A 14 -20.03 -25.72 -33.49
C VAL A 14 -20.78 -26.74 -32.64
N VAL A 15 -20.07 -27.68 -32.00
CA VAL A 15 -20.42 -28.47 -30.80
C VAL A 15 -19.82 -29.86 -31.00
N GLY A 16 -18.79 -30.19 -30.21
CA GLY A 16 -18.25 -31.55 -30.13
C GLY A 16 -16.73 -31.63 -30.13
N ALA A 17 -16.08 -31.15 -29.08
CA ALA A 17 -14.71 -31.54 -28.75
C ALA A 17 -14.56 -31.57 -27.22
N ALA A 18 -15.31 -32.47 -26.59
CA ALA A 18 -15.06 -32.88 -25.22
C ALA A 18 -14.40 -34.26 -25.26
N VAL A 19 -13.29 -34.39 -24.55
CA VAL A 19 -12.67 -35.65 -24.09
C VAL A 19 -11.95 -36.51 -25.13
N ALA A 20 -10.72 -36.13 -25.51
CA ALA A 20 -9.68 -37.10 -25.94
C ALA A 20 -8.26 -36.47 -25.97
N ALA A 21 -7.88 -35.70 -24.96
CA ALA A 21 -6.49 -35.26 -24.77
C ALA A 21 -6.10 -35.36 -23.29
N GLY A 22 -6.47 -36.48 -22.66
CA GLY A 22 -5.84 -36.91 -21.43
C GLY A 22 -4.42 -37.39 -21.75
N PHE A 23 -3.50 -37.18 -20.81
CA PHE A 23 -2.21 -37.87 -20.73
C PHE A 23 -0.97 -37.31 -21.46
N LEU A 24 -0.86 -35.99 -21.68
CA LEU A 24 0.44 -35.37 -22.04
C LEU A 24 0.68 -33.96 -21.47
N LEU A 25 0.02 -33.62 -20.36
CA LEU A 25 0.19 -32.34 -19.64
C LEU A 25 0.39 -32.54 -18.13
N THR A 26 1.28 -33.45 -17.73
CA THR A 26 1.72 -33.61 -16.33
C THR A 26 2.98 -32.78 -16.01
N ARG A 27 3.02 -31.53 -16.46
CA ARG A 27 3.89 -30.48 -15.87
C ARG A 27 2.99 -29.38 -15.32
N GLY A 28 2.45 -29.65 -14.13
CA GLY A 28 1.36 -28.91 -13.52
C GLY A 28 1.74 -27.52 -12.99
N PRO A 29 0.77 -26.58 -12.93
CA PRO A 29 0.91 -25.19 -12.50
C PRO A 29 0.94 -25.05 -10.96
N VAL A 30 1.69 -25.89 -10.27
CA VAL A 30 1.76 -25.88 -8.79
C VAL A 30 2.86 -24.95 -8.28
N MET A 31 3.84 -24.60 -9.12
CA MET A 31 4.97 -23.75 -8.73
C MET A 31 4.67 -22.24 -8.78
N ASP A 32 3.69 -21.79 -9.57
CA ASP A 32 3.37 -20.37 -9.69
C ASP A 32 2.63 -19.81 -8.46
N ILE A 33 1.86 -20.65 -7.75
CA ILE A 33 1.14 -20.24 -6.54
C ILE A 33 2.11 -20.09 -5.36
N LEU A 34 3.13 -20.94 -5.27
CA LEU A 34 4.16 -20.86 -4.22
C LEU A 34 5.06 -19.63 -4.39
N ALA A 35 5.40 -19.25 -5.63
CA ALA A 35 6.18 -18.03 -5.90
C ALA A 35 5.43 -16.75 -5.52
N ALA A 36 4.12 -16.67 -5.79
CA ALA A 36 3.30 -15.51 -5.43
C ALA A 36 3.12 -15.36 -3.90
N VAL A 37 3.01 -16.47 -3.17
CA VAL A 37 2.90 -16.46 -1.70
C VAL A 37 4.26 -16.17 -1.06
N ALA A 38 5.36 -16.70 -1.60
CA ALA A 38 6.71 -16.40 -1.11
C ALA A 38 7.14 -14.95 -1.39
N GLY A 39 6.81 -14.43 -2.58
CA GLY A 39 7.04 -13.03 -2.95
C GLY A 39 6.33 -12.08 -2.00
N GLY A 40 5.02 -12.27 -1.79
CA GLY A 40 4.26 -11.44 -0.85
C GLY A 40 4.72 -11.52 0.62
N PHE A 41 5.29 -12.65 1.04
CA PHE A 41 5.83 -12.80 2.40
C PHE A 41 7.21 -12.14 2.56
N MET A 42 8.08 -12.23 1.54
CA MET A 42 9.36 -11.52 1.51
C MET A 42 9.16 -10.01 1.42
N GLU A 43 8.22 -9.53 0.61
CA GLU A 43 7.92 -8.10 0.46
C GLU A 43 7.40 -7.50 1.76
N ARG A 44 6.49 -8.20 2.45
CA ARG A 44 6.03 -7.79 3.78
C ARG A 44 7.14 -7.79 4.83
N ARG A 45 8.09 -8.73 4.76
CA ARG A 45 9.25 -8.73 5.67
C ARG A 45 10.21 -7.60 5.34
N SER A 46 10.50 -7.35 4.06
CA SER A 46 11.34 -6.23 3.63
C SER A 46 10.75 -4.90 4.07
N GLN A 47 9.44 -4.71 3.91
CA GLN A 47 8.74 -3.51 4.32
C GLN A 47 8.74 -3.31 5.85
N LYS A 48 8.62 -4.41 6.63
CA LYS A 48 8.75 -4.36 8.10
C LYS A 48 10.17 -4.01 8.54
N VAL A 49 11.19 -4.62 7.94
CA VAL A 49 12.60 -4.34 8.27
C VAL A 49 12.94 -2.89 7.93
N SER A 50 12.45 -2.36 6.81
CA SER A 50 12.63 -0.94 6.48
C SER A 50 11.89 0.00 7.45
N LEU A 51 10.72 -0.40 7.97
CA LEU A 51 9.96 0.43 8.90
C LEU A 51 10.62 0.51 10.28
N SER A 52 11.12 -0.60 10.81
CA SER A 52 11.82 -0.61 12.09
C SER A 52 13.07 0.28 12.07
N ALA A 53 13.84 0.25 10.98
CA ALA A 53 14.99 1.13 10.79
C ALA A 53 14.58 2.61 10.76
N LEU A 54 13.49 2.95 10.07
CA LEU A 54 12.96 4.32 10.02
C LEU A 54 12.44 4.80 11.38
N ILE A 55 11.85 3.91 12.18
CA ILE A 55 11.41 4.23 13.55
C ILE A 55 12.63 4.51 14.44
N GLU A 56 13.66 3.68 14.36
CA GLU A 56 14.90 3.88 15.10
C GLU A 56 15.58 5.20 14.70
N GLU A 57 15.68 5.48 13.40
CA GLU A 57 16.20 6.74 12.88
C GLU A 57 15.37 7.94 13.35
N ALA A 58 14.05 7.88 13.24
CA ALA A 58 13.15 8.94 13.70
C ALA A 58 13.29 9.23 15.20
N ASN A 59 13.38 8.18 16.02
CA ASN A 59 13.59 8.29 17.46
C ASN A 59 14.97 8.86 17.79
N GLY A 60 16.00 8.48 17.03
CA GLY A 60 17.36 9.02 17.17
C GLY A 60 17.46 10.50 16.77
N LEU A 61 16.68 10.93 15.78
CA LEU A 61 16.61 12.31 15.34
C LEU A 61 15.78 13.20 16.29
N GLY A 62 14.79 12.64 16.98
CA GLY A 62 14.00 13.34 17.99
C GLY A 62 13.31 14.61 17.47
N LEU A 63 12.94 14.63 16.19
CA LEU A 63 12.39 15.82 15.56
C LEU A 63 11.00 16.13 16.11
N ASP A 64 10.88 17.29 16.76
CA ASP A 64 9.61 17.87 17.15
C ASP A 64 9.10 18.86 16.10
N TYR A 65 7.82 19.21 16.21
CA TYR A 65 7.17 20.11 15.27
C TYR A 65 7.84 21.48 15.21
N ALA A 66 8.25 22.01 16.37
CA ALA A 66 8.88 23.32 16.47
C ALA A 66 10.25 23.34 15.77
N ALA A 67 11.06 22.30 15.92
CA ALA A 67 12.36 22.15 15.27
C ALA A 67 12.20 22.07 13.76
N ILE A 68 11.23 21.30 13.27
CA ILE A 68 10.92 21.20 11.83
C ILE A 68 10.52 22.57 11.28
N ARG A 69 9.74 23.36 12.03
CA ARG A 69 9.38 24.72 11.60
C ARG A 69 10.52 25.73 11.68
N ARG A 70 11.45 25.58 12.62
CA ARG A 70 12.62 26.48 12.74
C ARG A 70 13.64 26.23 11.65
N GLU A 71 13.88 24.96 11.30
CA GLU A 71 14.91 24.57 10.33
C GLU A 71 14.38 23.61 9.24
N PRO A 72 13.39 24.03 8.41
CA PRO A 72 12.75 23.15 7.43
C PRO A 72 13.70 22.41 6.50
N ALA A 73 14.70 23.12 5.97
CA ALA A 73 15.65 22.59 5.00
C ALA A 73 16.49 21.42 5.56
N ARG A 74 16.65 21.33 6.89
CA ARG A 74 17.38 20.24 7.54
C ARG A 74 16.49 19.07 7.92
N CYS A 75 15.17 19.22 7.81
CA CYS A 75 14.19 18.24 8.26
C CYS A 75 13.47 17.55 7.10
N ILE A 76 13.37 18.18 5.93
CA ILE A 76 12.81 17.56 4.72
C ILE A 76 13.56 16.26 4.40
N GLY A 77 12.80 15.21 4.11
CA GLY A 77 13.29 13.86 3.82
C GLY A 77 13.57 13.01 5.05
N LYS A 78 13.51 13.57 6.27
CA LYS A 78 13.77 12.81 7.50
C LYS A 78 12.53 12.12 8.05
N PRO A 79 12.69 10.93 8.65
CA PRO A 79 11.57 10.22 9.26
C PRO A 79 11.18 10.83 10.61
N VAL A 80 9.89 10.75 10.92
CA VAL A 80 9.27 11.17 12.18
C VAL A 80 8.28 10.10 12.64
N VAL A 81 8.17 9.96 13.97
CA VAL A 81 7.19 9.09 14.61
C VAL A 81 6.31 9.96 15.51
N TRP A 82 5.10 10.26 15.05
CA TRP A 82 4.21 11.20 15.73
C TRP A 82 2.82 10.64 15.96
N CYS A 83 2.18 11.10 17.02
CA CYS A 83 0.77 10.80 17.27
C CYS A 83 -0.10 11.84 16.57
N VAL A 84 -0.82 11.38 15.55
CA VAL A 84 -1.65 12.21 14.68
C VAL A 84 -3.12 12.03 15.04
N ASP A 85 -3.82 13.13 15.23
CA ASP A 85 -5.25 13.17 15.47
C ASP A 85 -6.00 13.60 14.19
N HIS A 86 -7.23 13.09 14.02
CA HIS A 86 -8.09 13.33 12.85
C HIS A 86 -7.40 13.18 11.46
N PRO A 87 -6.75 12.04 11.14
CA PRO A 87 -5.97 11.88 9.91
C PRO A 87 -6.80 11.77 8.61
N SER A 88 -8.13 11.90 8.67
CA SER A 88 -9.03 11.53 7.57
C SER A 88 -9.69 12.69 6.80
N TRP A 89 -9.35 13.95 7.08
CA TRP A 89 -10.10 15.12 6.57
C TRP A 89 -9.24 16.26 6.01
N GLY A 90 -8.17 15.98 5.26
CA GLY A 90 -7.37 17.01 4.58
C GLY A 90 -6.42 17.82 5.47
N THR A 91 -6.69 17.89 6.78
CA THR A 91 -5.78 18.46 7.77
C THR A 91 -5.87 17.65 9.05
N ALA A 92 -4.73 17.05 9.40
CA ALA A 92 -4.53 16.34 10.64
C ALA A 92 -3.81 17.24 11.65
N TYR A 93 -3.72 16.81 12.91
CA TYR A 93 -3.04 17.60 13.94
C TYR A 93 -2.13 16.71 14.76
N LEU A 94 -1.12 17.32 15.40
CA LEU A 94 -0.45 16.63 16.49
C LEU A 94 -1.41 16.44 17.66
N ALA A 95 -1.34 15.27 18.28
CA ALA A 95 -2.21 14.88 19.38
C ALA A 95 -2.20 15.91 20.51
N GLY A 96 -3.40 16.39 20.88
CA GLY A 96 -3.56 17.40 21.93
C GLY A 96 -3.07 18.80 21.54
N LYS A 97 -2.69 19.02 20.28
CA LYS A 97 -2.12 20.29 19.79
C LYS A 97 -2.79 20.75 18.48
N PRO A 98 -4.02 21.29 18.56
CA PRO A 98 -4.75 21.77 17.39
C PRO A 98 -4.08 22.95 16.67
N SER A 99 -3.11 23.62 17.32
CA SER A 99 -2.29 24.68 16.72
C SER A 99 -1.12 24.17 15.87
N GLU A 100 -0.90 22.84 15.81
CA GLU A 100 0.18 22.19 15.06
C GLU A 100 -0.44 21.33 13.94
N PRO A 101 -0.91 21.97 12.84
CA PRO A 101 -1.54 21.26 11.74
C PRO A 101 -0.53 20.49 10.89
N LEU A 102 -0.99 19.36 10.39
CA LEU A 102 -0.27 18.41 9.56
C LEU A 102 -1.09 18.16 8.30
N ILE A 103 -0.41 18.02 7.17
CA ILE A 103 -1.02 17.59 5.91
C ILE A 103 -0.40 16.25 5.54
N LEU A 104 -1.21 15.24 5.27
CA LEU A 104 -0.74 13.97 4.76
C LEU A 104 -0.78 14.02 3.23
N GLU A 105 0.36 14.01 2.54
CA GLU A 105 0.36 14.14 1.07
C GLU A 105 -0.14 12.90 0.32
N ASN A 106 -0.12 11.73 0.97
CA ASN A 106 -0.60 10.45 0.44
C ASN A 106 -1.70 9.85 1.33
N GLU A 107 -2.74 10.63 1.61
CA GLU A 107 -3.88 10.23 2.46
C GLU A 107 -4.49 8.88 2.09
N SER A 108 -4.52 8.52 0.79
CA SER A 108 -5.04 7.24 0.31
C SER A 108 -4.27 6.02 0.82
N ALA A 109 -2.99 6.20 1.19
CA ALA A 109 -2.18 5.15 1.82
C ALA A 109 -2.47 5.01 3.32
N PHE A 110 -3.11 6.02 3.92
CA PHE A 110 -3.50 5.99 5.32
C PHE A 110 -4.73 5.11 5.52
N PRO A 111 -4.73 4.18 6.48
CA PRO A 111 -5.89 3.33 6.74
C PRO A 111 -7.03 4.14 7.42
N LEU A 112 -7.91 4.72 6.58
CA LEU A 112 -9.08 5.52 6.96
C LEU A 112 -10.07 4.77 7.87
N ASN A 113 -10.12 3.45 7.73
CA ASN A 113 -11.11 2.56 8.32
C ASN A 113 -10.93 2.35 9.83
N SER A 114 -9.83 2.85 10.39
CA SER A 114 -9.58 2.77 11.82
C SER A 114 -9.95 4.10 12.42
N ALA A 115 -11.27 4.36 12.47
CA ALA A 115 -11.82 5.26 13.46
C ALA A 115 -11.19 4.84 14.79
N VAL A 116 -10.38 5.72 15.38
CA VAL A 116 -9.83 5.42 16.69
C VAL A 116 -10.99 5.58 17.67
N ALA A 117 -11.74 4.50 17.85
CA ALA A 117 -12.84 4.42 18.78
C ALA A 117 -12.31 4.83 20.16
N GLY A 118 -12.73 5.99 20.64
CA GLY A 118 -12.33 6.53 21.96
C GLY A 118 -11.32 7.66 21.97
N GLY A 119 -11.12 8.42 20.89
CA GLY A 119 -10.40 9.70 20.94
C GLY A 119 -8.91 9.59 21.21
N ARG A 120 -8.29 8.46 20.85
CA ARG A 120 -6.84 8.30 20.91
C ARG A 120 -6.25 8.75 19.57
N CYS A 121 -5.21 9.58 19.62
CA CYS A 121 -4.40 9.85 18.43
C CYS A 121 -3.77 8.55 17.93
N ARG A 122 -3.35 8.54 16.67
CA ARG A 122 -2.67 7.39 16.06
C ARG A 122 -1.20 7.67 15.86
N THR A 123 -0.35 6.82 16.39
CA THR A 123 1.09 6.90 16.10
C THR A 123 1.33 6.48 14.65
N VAL A 124 1.98 7.34 13.88
CA VAL A 124 2.31 7.13 12.48
C VAL A 124 3.81 7.25 12.30
N VAL A 125 4.34 6.48 11.35
CA VAL A 125 5.68 6.68 10.81
C VAL A 125 5.52 7.41 9.50
N ALA A 126 6.12 8.58 9.40
CA ALA A 126 6.04 9.43 8.22
C ALA A 126 7.40 10.07 7.91
N THR A 127 7.54 10.61 6.72
CA THR A 127 8.69 11.42 6.32
C THR A 127 8.24 12.86 6.12
N VAL A 128 9.03 13.82 6.59
CA VAL A 128 8.76 15.25 6.31
C VAL A 128 8.95 15.51 4.83
N ALA A 129 7.87 15.83 4.12
CA ALA A 129 7.93 16.10 2.68
C ALA A 129 8.19 17.57 2.40
N GLU A 130 7.49 18.45 3.11
CA GLU A 130 7.52 19.89 2.93
C GLU A 130 7.13 20.58 4.24
N VAL A 131 7.59 21.82 4.44
CA VAL A 131 7.09 22.68 5.53
C VAL A 131 6.48 23.92 4.90
N ARG A 132 5.18 24.12 5.12
CA ARG A 132 4.43 25.27 4.66
C ARG A 132 4.29 26.33 5.76
N PRO A 133 3.94 27.58 5.42
CA PRO A 133 3.67 28.62 6.41
C PRO A 133 2.62 28.21 7.44
N GLU A 134 1.62 27.45 7.02
CA GLU A 134 0.47 27.03 7.81
C GLU A 134 0.63 25.65 8.45
N ALA A 135 1.37 24.71 7.85
CA ALA A 135 1.40 23.30 8.28
C ALA A 135 2.70 22.56 7.91
N VAL A 136 2.93 21.42 8.55
CA VAL A 136 3.98 20.47 8.11
C VAL A 136 3.35 19.39 7.23
N VAL A 137 3.91 19.19 6.04
CA VAL A 137 3.47 18.16 5.10
C VAL A 137 4.27 16.89 5.34
N LEU A 138 3.56 15.79 5.53
CA LEU A 138 4.09 14.47 5.84
C LEU A 138 3.71 13.48 4.75
N ARG A 139 4.67 12.67 4.31
CA ARG A 139 4.42 11.46 3.53
C ARG A 139 4.28 10.29 4.49
N PHE A 140 3.09 9.71 4.58
CA PHE A 140 2.83 8.51 5.36
C PHE A 140 3.64 7.33 4.81
N VAL A 141 4.32 6.62 5.70
CA VAL A 141 5.08 5.40 5.38
C VAL A 141 4.38 4.17 5.94
N GLY A 142 3.92 4.24 7.19
CA GLY A 142 3.31 3.11 7.86
C GLY A 142 2.87 3.39 9.29
N LEU A 143 2.37 2.35 9.94
CA LEU A 143 2.09 2.33 11.37
C LEU A 143 3.15 1.48 12.07
N PRO A 144 3.63 1.89 13.26
CA PRO A 144 4.61 1.11 14.02
C PRO A 144 4.11 -0.29 14.40
#